data_AF-A0A5E5AMV7-F1
#
_entry.id   AF-A0A5E5AMV7-F1
#
_cell.length_a   1.000
_cell.length_b   1.000
_cell.length_c   1.000
_cell.angle_alpha   90.00
_cell.angle_beta   90.00
_cell.angle_gamma   90.00
#
_symmetry.space_group_name_H-M   'P 1'
#
loop_
_entity.id
_entity.type
_entity.pdbx_description
1 polymer ?
#
loop_
_entity_poly.entity_id
_entity_poly.type
_entity_poly.pdbx_seq_one_letter_code
_entity_poly.pdbx_strand_id
1 'polypeptide(L)'
;MHNQISGTPATTGALQNAALTNESENTRPAAAQMGSDLNTVGHSAAGSMAQQRGGATNVLLRSAHVGVRAEDIEKTDGSEAIEYAKREIKFAIRLGVEKHQSIVVPESFTKLTERSKQEVVTLTVSWMFDPVDGESQRRFECFVSDVRIQPYLKNTLPQETYDEVLRLSSDYLNDEIEKYDMVEGEVDVTARVETAKVELWDSVCKGVKRKPDARTPESFALLSSQRKQTVVQYAVHQTLSVDWRNFENHFLYLTENEDMKPHLKGTLTQDDLKRRYRLSAARRRH
;
A
#
# COMPACT_ATOMS: atom_id res chain seq x y z
N MET A 1 53.75 -36.66 38.23
CA MET A 1 53.50 -35.22 38.53
C MET A 1 52.95 -34.56 37.26
N HIS A 2 52.20 -33.45 37.40
CA HIS A 2 51.86 -32.40 36.40
C HIS A 2 52.86 -32.25 35.21
N ASN A 3 52.60 -31.72 34.00
CA ASN A 3 51.48 -31.02 33.32
C ASN A 3 51.88 -30.82 31.81
N GLN A 4 51.08 -30.36 30.82
CA GLN A 4 49.62 -30.28 30.55
C GLN A 4 49.39 -29.86 29.06
N ILE A 5 48.15 -29.97 28.57
CA ILE A 5 47.51 -29.18 27.48
C ILE A 5 47.92 -29.40 26.00
N SER A 6 46.86 -29.41 25.17
CA SER A 6 46.77 -29.62 23.71
C SER A 6 47.21 -28.42 22.85
N GLY A 7 47.39 -28.66 21.54
CA GLY A 7 47.39 -27.59 20.52
C GLY A 7 47.66 -28.04 19.08
N THR A 8 46.62 -28.13 18.25
CA THR A 8 46.67 -28.27 16.78
C THR A 8 45.50 -27.52 16.13
N PRO A 9 45.53 -27.16 14.84
CA PRO A 9 46.67 -26.88 13.96
C PRO A 9 46.62 -25.44 13.36
N ALA A 10 47.64 -25.04 12.60
CA ALA A 10 47.63 -23.80 11.80
C ALA A 10 47.21 -24.06 10.34
N THR A 11 46.47 -23.12 9.75
CA THR A 11 45.95 -23.17 8.37
C THR A 11 46.96 -22.64 7.34
N THR A 12 46.98 -23.21 6.13
CA THR A 12 47.92 -22.91 5.04
C THR A 12 47.21 -22.30 3.80
N GLY A 13 47.89 -21.42 3.05
CA GLY A 13 47.47 -20.88 1.74
C GLY A 13 46.69 -19.56 1.82
N ALA A 14 47.00 -18.44 1.13
CA ALA A 14 47.84 -18.14 -0.05
C ALA A 14 47.42 -18.87 -1.34
N LEU A 15 47.37 -18.25 -2.54
CA LEU A 15 47.44 -16.84 -3.01
C LEU A 15 47.01 -16.82 -4.49
N GLN A 16 46.45 -15.70 -5.00
CA GLN A 16 46.48 -15.30 -6.44
C GLN A 16 45.75 -16.21 -7.48
N ASN A 17 45.40 -15.78 -8.70
CA ASN A 17 45.65 -14.54 -9.45
C ASN A 17 44.50 -14.19 -10.43
N ALA A 18 44.49 -12.96 -10.97
CA ALA A 18 43.54 -12.49 -11.98
C ALA A 18 44.04 -12.69 -13.43
N ALA A 19 43.12 -12.65 -14.41
CA ALA A 19 43.42 -12.33 -15.82
C ALA A 19 42.18 -11.76 -16.56
N LEU A 20 42.41 -10.78 -17.44
CA LEU A 20 41.44 -10.07 -18.28
C LEU A 20 41.80 -10.26 -19.77
N THR A 21 40.79 -10.40 -20.64
CA THR A 21 40.76 -10.20 -22.11
C THR A 21 39.29 -10.42 -22.53
N ASN A 22 38.46 -9.52 -23.09
CA ASN A 22 38.56 -8.29 -23.89
C ASN A 22 38.59 -8.48 -25.43
N GLU A 23 37.72 -7.73 -26.13
CA GLU A 23 37.59 -7.50 -27.60
C GLU A 23 36.95 -8.65 -28.47
N SER A 24 36.22 -8.40 -29.58
CA SER A 24 35.86 -7.14 -30.29
C SER A 24 34.54 -7.18 -31.12
N GLU A 25 33.97 -5.97 -31.32
CA GLU A 25 33.36 -5.35 -32.53
C GLU A 25 32.18 -5.89 -33.40
N ASN A 26 31.40 -4.87 -33.86
CA ASN A 26 30.61 -4.73 -35.11
C ASN A 26 29.41 -5.66 -35.37
N THR A 27 28.28 -5.21 -35.95
CA THR A 27 28.12 -4.16 -36.99
C THR A 27 26.71 -3.50 -36.95
N ARG A 28 26.60 -2.25 -37.42
CA ARG A 28 25.33 -1.57 -37.81
C ARG A 28 25.52 -1.02 -39.23
N PRO A 29 24.52 -1.02 -40.14
CA PRO A 29 23.80 0.25 -40.40
C PRO A 29 22.34 0.11 -40.93
N ALA A 30 21.62 1.25 -40.96
CA ALA A 30 20.64 1.73 -41.98
C ALA A 30 19.48 0.83 -42.50
N ALA A 31 18.33 1.34 -42.99
CA ALA A 31 17.62 2.63 -42.91
C ALA A 31 16.22 2.48 -43.59
N ALA A 32 15.35 3.51 -43.47
CA ALA A 32 14.19 3.77 -44.37
C ALA A 32 13.00 2.74 -44.29
N GLN A 33 11.75 3.03 -44.67
CA GLN A 33 11.05 4.28 -45.05
C GLN A 33 9.51 4.04 -45.03
N MET A 34 8.73 5.11 -44.83
CA MET A 34 7.33 5.29 -45.29
C MET A 34 6.24 4.31 -44.73
N GLY A 35 4.96 4.68 -44.69
CA GLY A 35 4.33 5.90 -45.20
C GLY A 35 3.13 6.36 -44.39
N SER A 36 2.84 7.65 -44.51
CA SER A 36 1.55 8.27 -44.22
C SER A 36 0.47 7.76 -45.17
N ASP A 37 -0.79 7.71 -44.72
CA ASP A 37 -1.90 8.14 -45.57
C ASP A 37 -3.05 8.73 -44.74
N LEU A 38 -3.38 9.98 -45.06
CA LEU A 38 -4.63 10.67 -44.71
C LEU A 38 -5.51 10.63 -45.96
N ASN A 39 -6.81 10.31 -45.83
CA ASN A 39 -7.93 10.71 -46.72
C ASN A 39 -9.18 9.81 -46.48
N THR A 40 -10.43 10.21 -46.75
CA THR A 40 -11.00 11.55 -46.93
C THR A 40 -12.53 11.54 -46.74
N VAL A 41 -13.06 12.72 -46.41
CA VAL A 41 -14.44 13.26 -46.45
C VAL A 41 -15.52 12.50 -47.24
N GLY A 42 -16.75 12.49 -46.69
CA GLY A 42 -18.00 12.25 -47.41
C GLY A 42 -19.24 12.86 -46.73
N HIS A 43 -19.50 14.16 -46.99
CA HIS A 43 -20.79 14.83 -47.28
C HIS A 43 -22.10 14.37 -46.57
N SER A 44 -22.80 15.23 -45.81
CA SER A 44 -23.79 16.26 -46.26
C SER A 44 -25.13 15.69 -46.78
N ALA A 45 -26.33 16.24 -46.53
CA ALA A 45 -26.77 17.36 -45.69
C ALA A 45 -28.32 17.43 -45.57
N ALA A 46 -28.80 18.36 -44.73
CA ALA A 46 -30.03 19.19 -44.90
C ALA A 46 -31.44 18.63 -44.66
N GLY A 47 -32.31 19.53 -44.15
CA GLY A 47 -33.78 19.46 -44.20
C GLY A 47 -34.48 19.27 -42.84
N SER A 48 -35.33 20.14 -42.27
CA SER A 48 -35.71 21.56 -42.42
C SER A 48 -37.11 21.72 -41.78
N MET A 49 -37.30 22.63 -40.81
CA MET A 49 -38.58 23.28 -40.37
C MET A 49 -39.78 22.35 -39.98
N ALA A 50 -40.62 22.62 -38.96
CA ALA A 50 -41.28 23.88 -38.62
C ALA A 50 -42.13 23.80 -37.31
N GLN A 51 -42.62 24.97 -36.85
CA GLN A 51 -43.96 25.19 -36.28
C GLN A 51 -44.30 24.91 -34.79
N GLN A 52 -43.80 25.80 -33.93
CA GLN A 52 -44.55 26.78 -33.09
C GLN A 52 -46.04 26.54 -32.64
N ARG A 53 -46.32 27.03 -31.42
CA ARG A 53 -47.59 27.11 -30.64
C ARG A 53 -47.94 25.85 -29.83
N GLY A 54 -48.35 25.93 -28.57
CA GLY A 54 -48.52 27.09 -27.67
C GLY A 54 -49.49 26.75 -26.53
N GLY A 55 -49.34 27.38 -25.36
CA GLY A 55 -50.28 27.19 -24.24
C GLY A 55 -49.59 27.19 -22.87
N ALA A 56 -49.69 28.30 -22.16
CA ALA A 56 -49.33 28.39 -20.75
C ALA A 56 -50.61 28.36 -19.89
N THR A 57 -50.67 27.45 -18.92
CA THR A 57 -51.54 27.56 -17.74
C THR A 57 -50.84 26.98 -16.52
N ASN A 58 -51.11 27.59 -15.36
CA ASN A 58 -50.36 27.37 -14.13
C ASN A 58 -50.71 26.03 -13.47
N VAL A 59 -49.69 25.31 -12.96
CA VAL A 59 -49.86 24.35 -11.87
C VAL A 59 -49.03 24.81 -10.68
N LEU A 60 -49.69 25.51 -9.76
CA LEU A 60 -49.11 25.99 -8.51
C LEU A 60 -49.17 24.86 -7.48
N LEU A 61 -48.12 24.06 -7.37
CA LEU A 61 -47.96 23.08 -6.30
C LEU A 61 -46.71 23.39 -5.47
N ARG A 62 -46.93 24.14 -4.39
CA ARG A 62 -46.01 24.21 -3.25
C ARG A 62 -45.81 22.80 -2.69
N SER A 63 -44.63 22.23 -2.89
CA SER A 63 -44.11 21.16 -2.03
C SER A 63 -42.79 21.62 -1.46
N ALA A 64 -42.81 21.94 -0.16
CA ALA A 64 -41.66 22.42 0.58
C ALA A 64 -40.57 21.34 0.60
N HIS A 65 -39.63 21.44 -0.34
CA HIS A 65 -38.37 20.74 -0.22
C HIS A 65 -37.56 21.49 0.83
N VAL A 66 -37.58 20.94 2.05
CA VAL A 66 -36.52 21.15 3.03
C VAL A 66 -35.22 20.92 2.28
N GLY A 67 -34.47 22.00 2.06
CA GLY A 67 -33.13 21.93 1.50
C GLY A 67 -32.24 21.25 2.53
N VAL A 68 -32.27 19.91 2.52
CA VAL A 68 -31.21 19.10 3.12
C VAL A 68 -29.95 19.58 2.46
N ARG A 69 -29.17 20.32 3.24
CA ARG A 69 -27.86 20.82 2.87
C ARG A 69 -27.09 19.59 2.42
N ALA A 70 -26.73 19.54 1.14
CA ALA A 70 -25.83 18.50 0.68
C ALA A 70 -24.56 18.66 1.52
N GLU A 71 -24.35 17.72 2.42
CA GLU A 71 -23.14 17.63 3.22
C GLU A 71 -21.97 17.57 2.24
N ASP A 72 -20.86 18.22 2.59
CA ASP A 72 -19.66 18.22 1.78
C ASP A 72 -19.17 16.78 1.62
N ILE A 73 -19.58 16.12 0.53
CA ILE A 73 -18.96 14.90 0.05
C ILE A 73 -17.55 15.32 -0.35
N GLU A 74 -16.64 15.21 0.62
CA GLU A 74 -15.21 15.41 0.44
C GLU A 74 -14.82 14.64 -0.81
N LYS A 75 -14.45 15.37 -1.87
CA LYS A 75 -14.33 14.82 -3.22
C LYS A 75 -13.07 13.98 -3.31
N THR A 76 -13.12 12.76 -2.78
CA THR A 76 -12.01 11.82 -2.79
C THR A 76 -11.69 11.40 -4.22
N ASP A 77 -10.40 11.29 -4.52
CA ASP A 77 -9.96 10.75 -5.79
C ASP A 77 -10.24 9.24 -5.84
N GLY A 78 -10.50 8.72 -7.04
CA GLY A 78 -10.66 7.27 -7.22
C GLY A 78 -9.37 6.54 -6.87
N SER A 79 -9.48 5.36 -6.25
CA SER A 79 -8.34 4.50 -5.90
C SER A 79 -7.37 4.27 -7.08
N GLU A 80 -7.87 4.20 -8.32
CA GLU A 80 -7.04 4.11 -9.53
C GLU A 80 -6.08 5.30 -9.71
N ALA A 81 -6.52 6.52 -9.39
CA ALA A 81 -5.68 7.73 -9.48
C ALA A 81 -4.61 7.76 -8.37
N ILE A 82 -4.96 7.31 -7.17
CA ILE A 82 -4.04 7.15 -6.03
C ILE A 82 -2.97 6.10 -6.35
N GLU A 83 -3.37 4.92 -6.84
CA GLU A 83 -2.44 3.87 -7.28
C GLU A 83 -1.53 4.31 -8.43
N TYR A 84 -2.07 5.08 -9.39
CA TYR A 84 -1.30 5.64 -10.49
C TYR A 84 -0.25 6.65 -10.00
N ALA A 85 -0.65 7.64 -9.20
CA ALA A 85 0.26 8.65 -8.64
C ALA A 85 1.32 8.01 -7.74
N LYS A 86 0.95 7.04 -6.89
CA LYS A 86 1.88 6.25 -6.07
C LYS A 86 2.91 5.52 -6.95
N ARG A 87 2.50 4.95 -8.08
CA ARG A 87 3.41 4.27 -9.01
C ARG A 87 4.41 5.24 -9.65
N GLU A 88 3.94 6.40 -10.10
CA GLU A 88 4.82 7.43 -10.69
C GLU A 88 5.79 8.03 -9.66
N ILE A 89 5.35 8.30 -8.44
CA ILE A 89 6.21 8.76 -7.34
C ILE A 89 7.30 7.71 -7.04
N LYS A 90 6.94 6.43 -6.88
CA LYS A 90 7.92 5.35 -6.64
C LYS A 90 8.91 5.18 -7.79
N PHE A 91 8.46 5.38 -9.03
CA PHE A 91 9.34 5.40 -10.20
C PHE A 91 10.30 6.59 -10.18
N ALA A 92 9.80 7.80 -9.87
CA ALA A 92 10.62 9.01 -9.75
C ALA A 92 11.69 8.88 -8.66
N ILE A 93 11.36 8.29 -7.49
CA ILE A 93 12.33 8.02 -6.42
C ILE A 93 13.44 7.07 -6.89
N ARG A 94 13.09 5.94 -7.53
CA ARG A 94 14.08 4.99 -8.05
C ARG A 94 15.02 5.66 -9.06
N LEU A 95 14.46 6.45 -9.98
CA LEU A 95 15.22 7.19 -10.99
C LEU A 95 16.11 8.28 -10.38
N GLY A 96 15.63 8.95 -9.32
CA GLY A 96 16.39 9.94 -8.56
C GLY A 96 17.57 9.33 -7.80
N VAL A 97 17.35 8.19 -7.13
CA VAL A 97 18.41 7.43 -6.45
C VAL A 97 19.47 6.95 -7.43
N GLU A 98 19.06 6.37 -8.57
CA GLU A 98 19.96 5.90 -9.64
C GLU A 98 20.80 7.05 -10.23
N LYS A 99 20.20 8.21 -10.48
CA LYS A 99 20.87 9.37 -11.09
C LYS A 99 21.54 10.32 -10.10
N HIS A 100 21.38 10.08 -8.80
CA HIS A 100 21.77 10.98 -7.70
C HIS A 100 21.18 12.39 -7.87
N GLN A 101 19.88 12.45 -8.13
CA GLN A 101 19.11 13.68 -8.38
C GLN A 101 17.84 13.72 -7.54
N SER A 102 17.45 14.92 -7.12
CA SER A 102 16.12 15.19 -6.56
C SER A 102 15.01 14.70 -7.48
N ILE A 103 13.92 14.18 -6.91
CA ILE A 103 12.77 13.80 -7.72
C ILE A 103 12.07 15.05 -8.27
N VAL A 104 11.49 14.91 -9.44
CA VAL A 104 10.46 15.84 -9.92
C VAL A 104 9.12 15.21 -9.60
N VAL A 105 8.36 15.78 -8.66
CA VAL A 105 7.02 15.27 -8.32
C VAL A 105 6.13 15.23 -9.58
N PRO A 106 5.58 14.05 -9.95
CA PRO A 106 4.75 13.88 -11.13
C PRO A 106 3.46 14.70 -11.09
N GLU A 107 2.95 15.03 -12.28
CA GLU A 107 1.73 15.83 -12.41
C GLU A 107 0.50 15.12 -11.81
N SER A 108 0.46 13.79 -11.87
CA SER A 108 -0.60 12.96 -11.26
C SER A 108 -0.78 13.26 -9.77
N PHE A 109 0.31 13.31 -9.00
CA PHE A 109 0.30 13.67 -7.58
C PHE A 109 -0.21 15.11 -7.36
N THR A 110 0.21 16.06 -8.20
CA THR A 110 -0.22 17.46 -8.07
C THR A 110 -1.72 17.67 -8.33
N LYS A 111 -2.33 16.78 -9.12
CA LYS A 111 -3.76 16.79 -9.47
C LYS A 111 -4.67 16.16 -8.42
N LEU A 112 -4.13 15.39 -7.48
CA LEU A 112 -4.89 14.81 -6.38
C LEU A 112 -5.39 15.87 -5.40
N THR A 113 -6.43 15.51 -4.66
CA THR A 113 -6.88 16.21 -3.44
C THR A 113 -5.87 16.06 -2.31
N GLU A 114 -5.92 16.97 -1.33
CA GLU A 114 -5.00 16.99 -0.19
C GLU A 114 -5.02 15.67 0.61
N ARG A 115 -6.20 15.08 0.78
CA ARG A 115 -6.38 13.77 1.42
C ARG A 115 -5.68 12.66 0.64
N SER A 116 -5.90 12.59 -0.67
CA SER A 116 -5.27 11.57 -1.52
C SER A 116 -3.75 11.79 -1.69
N LYS A 117 -3.25 13.02 -1.60
CA LYS A 117 -1.80 13.30 -1.48
C LYS A 117 -1.23 12.73 -0.19
N GLN A 118 -1.87 12.96 0.95
CA GLN A 118 -1.47 12.39 2.24
C GLN A 118 -1.40 10.85 2.18
N GLU A 119 -2.40 10.22 1.56
CA GLU A 119 -2.45 8.77 1.35
C GLU A 119 -1.29 8.27 0.49
N VAL A 120 -1.04 8.89 -0.67
CA VAL A 120 0.10 8.54 -1.54
C VAL A 120 1.44 8.71 -0.82
N VAL A 121 1.62 9.76 -0.03
CA VAL A 121 2.86 9.97 0.74
C VAL A 121 3.01 8.90 1.81
N THR A 122 1.97 8.59 2.59
CA THR A 122 1.98 7.51 3.59
C THR A 122 2.34 6.15 2.98
N LEU A 123 1.70 5.77 1.88
CA LEU A 123 1.96 4.53 1.13
C LEU A 123 3.31 4.50 0.40
N THR A 124 3.96 5.67 0.25
CA THR A 124 5.31 5.79 -0.30
C THR A 124 6.35 5.67 0.81
N VAL A 125 6.18 6.39 1.94
CA VAL A 125 7.03 6.29 3.14
C VAL A 125 7.09 4.84 3.63
N SER A 126 5.94 4.19 3.81
CA SER A 126 5.87 2.76 4.18
C SER A 126 6.62 1.83 3.23
N TRP A 127 6.85 2.22 1.96
CA TRP A 127 7.61 1.42 1.00
C TRP A 127 9.11 1.76 0.96
N MET A 128 9.50 3.01 1.24
CA MET A 128 10.92 3.39 1.29
C MET A 128 11.68 2.72 2.45
N PHE A 129 10.95 2.38 3.51
CA PHE A 129 11.44 1.75 4.74
C PHE A 129 11.04 0.27 4.87
N ASP A 130 10.58 -0.39 3.81
CA ASP A 130 10.31 -1.84 3.81
C ASP A 130 11.12 -2.55 2.69
N PRO A 131 12.28 -3.14 3.00
CA PRO A 131 12.96 -3.13 4.31
C PRO A 131 13.67 -1.80 4.62
N VAL A 132 14.03 -1.59 5.90
CA VAL A 132 15.01 -0.57 6.29
C VAL A 132 16.41 -1.07 5.90
N ASP A 133 17.01 -0.43 4.90
CA ASP A 133 18.29 -0.84 4.32
C ASP A 133 19.21 0.37 4.04
N GLY A 134 20.42 0.12 3.52
CA GLY A 134 21.38 1.19 3.19
C GLY A 134 20.96 2.13 2.05
N GLU A 135 19.90 1.82 1.31
CA GLU A 135 19.28 2.73 0.36
C GLU A 135 18.15 3.56 0.98
N SER A 136 17.55 3.15 2.12
CA SER A 136 16.44 3.89 2.76
C SER A 136 16.77 5.37 2.96
N GLN A 137 18.00 5.72 3.38
CA GLN A 137 18.46 7.11 3.46
C GLN A 137 18.41 7.82 2.09
N ARG A 138 18.95 7.20 1.02
CA ARG A 138 18.96 7.79 -0.33
C ARG A 138 17.54 7.93 -0.91
N ARG A 139 16.69 6.93 -0.68
CA ARG A 139 15.26 6.95 -1.06
C ARG A 139 14.56 8.13 -0.38
N PHE A 140 14.80 8.31 0.92
CA PHE A 140 14.26 9.39 1.72
C PHE A 140 14.77 10.77 1.29
N GLU A 141 16.09 10.98 1.17
CA GLU A 141 16.70 12.23 0.69
C GLU A 141 16.14 12.66 -0.67
N CYS A 142 16.04 11.73 -1.62
CA CYS A 142 15.44 12.00 -2.93
C CYS A 142 13.97 12.43 -2.79
N PHE A 143 13.20 11.77 -1.92
CA PHE A 143 11.78 12.04 -1.70
C PHE A 143 11.49 13.38 -1.02
N VAL A 144 12.20 13.71 0.07
CA VAL A 144 11.97 14.96 0.82
C VAL A 144 12.56 16.19 0.13
N SER A 145 13.43 16.01 -0.86
CA SER A 145 14.03 17.13 -1.61
C SER A 145 13.03 17.98 -2.42
N ASP A 146 11.85 17.44 -2.77
CA ASP A 146 10.77 18.24 -3.36
C ASP A 146 9.88 18.86 -2.28
N VAL A 147 9.89 20.19 -2.19
CA VAL A 147 9.12 20.98 -1.21
C VAL A 147 7.61 20.72 -1.25
N ARG A 148 7.08 20.15 -2.34
CA ARG A 148 5.66 19.80 -2.47
C ARG A 148 5.26 18.54 -1.69
N ILE A 149 6.21 17.69 -1.30
CA ILE A 149 5.96 16.48 -0.49
C ILE A 149 6.02 16.79 1.01
N GLN A 150 6.92 17.68 1.41
CA GLN A 150 7.23 17.96 2.82
C GLN A 150 6.01 18.22 3.73
N PRO A 151 4.93 18.94 3.31
CA PRO A 151 3.76 19.16 4.15
C PRO A 151 3.01 17.89 4.56
N TYR A 152 3.15 16.80 3.80
CA TYR A 152 2.43 15.54 4.00
C TYR A 152 3.25 14.48 4.74
N LEU A 153 4.48 14.79 5.18
CA LEU A 153 5.37 13.84 5.87
C LEU A 153 4.97 13.56 7.33
N LYS A 154 4.26 14.49 7.97
CA LYS A 154 3.83 14.39 9.37
C LYS A 154 2.97 13.15 9.62
N ASN A 155 3.21 12.41 10.71
CA ASN A 155 2.50 11.18 11.08
C ASN A 155 2.44 10.11 9.95
N THR A 156 3.52 9.93 9.18
CA THR A 156 3.58 8.91 8.11
C THR A 156 4.45 7.69 8.44
N LEU A 157 5.21 7.74 9.54
CA LEU A 157 6.15 6.71 9.94
C LEU A 157 5.68 6.03 11.24
N PRO A 158 5.35 4.73 11.22
CA PRO A 158 5.06 3.97 12.43
C PRO A 158 6.25 3.98 13.40
N GLN A 159 5.99 4.12 14.71
CA GLN A 159 7.03 4.02 15.76
C GLN A 159 7.95 2.81 15.59
N GLU A 160 7.39 1.62 15.27
CA GLU A 160 8.15 0.39 15.04
C GLU A 160 9.19 0.54 13.90
N THR A 161 8.83 1.27 12.85
CA THR A 161 9.72 1.57 11.73
C THR A 161 10.73 2.65 12.11
N TYR A 162 10.34 3.63 12.93
CA TYR A 162 11.28 4.62 13.47
C TYR A 162 12.34 3.96 14.37
N ASP A 163 11.94 3.05 15.26
CA ASP A 163 12.86 2.30 16.13
C ASP A 163 13.85 1.45 15.32
N GLU A 164 13.42 0.89 14.19
CA GLU A 164 14.31 0.16 13.28
C GLU A 164 15.24 1.10 12.49
N VAL A 165 14.74 2.25 12.03
CA VAL A 165 15.56 3.30 11.39
C VAL A 165 16.63 3.80 12.36
N LEU A 166 16.27 4.15 13.60
CA LEU A 166 17.17 4.58 14.67
C LEU A 166 18.28 3.55 14.97
N ARG A 167 17.97 2.25 14.82
CA ARG A 167 18.92 1.14 15.04
C ARG A 167 19.87 0.90 13.86
N LEU A 168 19.46 1.21 12.63
CA LEU A 168 20.15 0.78 11.40
C LEU A 168 20.71 1.93 10.55
N SER A 169 20.26 3.17 10.78
CA SER A 169 20.50 4.32 9.90
C SER A 169 21.46 5.34 10.50
N SER A 170 21.74 6.40 9.76
CA SER A 170 22.57 7.52 10.21
C SER A 170 21.79 8.51 11.07
N ASP A 171 22.49 9.23 11.96
CA ASP A 171 21.93 10.29 12.80
C ASP A 171 21.15 11.33 11.97
N TYR A 172 21.66 11.67 10.78
CA TYR A 172 21.01 12.57 9.83
C TYR A 172 19.60 12.14 9.43
N LEU A 173 19.36 10.84 9.23
CA LEU A 173 18.04 10.35 8.86
C LEU A 173 17.06 10.46 10.04
N ASN A 174 17.55 10.30 11.27
CA ASN A 174 16.76 10.48 12.48
C ASN A 174 16.40 11.95 12.67
N ASP A 175 17.39 12.86 12.57
CA ASP A 175 17.21 14.31 12.66
C ASP A 175 16.14 14.83 11.68
N GLU A 176 16.15 14.35 10.42
CA GLU A 176 15.16 14.76 9.42
C GLU A 176 13.77 14.14 9.67
N ILE A 177 13.68 12.91 10.19
CA ILE A 177 12.40 12.28 10.59
C ILE A 177 11.75 13.04 11.75
N GLU A 178 12.53 13.48 12.74
CA GLU A 178 12.05 14.31 13.85
C GLU A 178 11.66 15.72 13.38
N LYS A 179 12.49 16.35 12.55
CA LYS A 179 12.23 17.67 11.94
C LYS A 179 10.91 17.73 11.15
N TYR A 180 10.54 16.65 10.47
CA TYR A 180 9.28 16.55 9.72
C TYR A 180 8.11 15.97 10.55
N ASP A 181 8.32 15.71 11.85
CA ASP A 181 7.31 15.19 12.79
C ASP A 181 6.61 13.93 12.24
N MET A 182 7.41 13.04 11.64
CA MET A 182 6.87 11.91 10.87
C MET A 182 6.37 10.77 11.73
N VAL A 183 6.87 10.65 12.96
CA VAL A 183 6.57 9.52 13.85
C VAL A 183 5.12 9.62 14.32
N GLU A 184 4.32 8.59 14.02
CA GLU A 184 2.90 8.54 14.40
C GLU A 184 2.73 8.54 15.92
N GLY A 185 2.00 9.53 16.45
CA GLY A 185 1.70 9.63 17.89
C GLY A 185 0.91 8.44 18.44
N GLU A 186 1.31 7.95 19.63
CA GLU A 186 0.84 6.72 20.29
C GLU A 186 -0.70 6.59 20.40
N VAL A 187 -1.40 7.72 20.59
CA VAL A 187 -2.87 7.78 20.69
C VAL A 187 -3.55 7.50 19.35
N ASP A 188 -3.03 8.05 18.24
CA ASP A 188 -3.60 7.85 16.89
C ASP A 188 -3.29 6.45 16.36
N VAL A 189 -2.07 5.96 16.61
CA VAL A 189 -1.66 4.57 16.31
C VAL A 189 -2.66 3.56 16.88
N THR A 190 -2.98 3.68 18.16
CA THR A 190 -3.86 2.73 18.85
C THR A 190 -5.28 2.80 18.28
N ALA A 191 -5.81 4.00 18.04
CA ALA A 191 -7.13 4.20 17.45
C ALA A 191 -7.24 3.63 16.03
N ARG A 192 -6.22 3.80 15.19
CA ARG A 192 -6.17 3.26 13.82
C ARG A 192 -6.09 1.72 13.82
N VAL A 193 -5.32 1.11 14.73
CA VAL A 193 -5.27 -0.35 14.88
C VAL A 193 -6.61 -0.93 15.35
N GLU A 194 -7.28 -0.32 16.34
CA GLU A 194 -8.61 -0.80 16.78
C GLU A 194 -9.69 -0.62 15.70
N THR A 195 -9.64 0.48 14.94
CA THR A 195 -10.53 0.70 13.80
C THR A 195 -10.33 -0.39 12.73
N ALA A 196 -9.08 -0.66 12.35
CA ALA A 196 -8.75 -1.70 11.37
C ALA A 196 -9.16 -3.12 11.84
N LYS A 197 -9.08 -3.44 13.14
CA LYS A 197 -9.60 -4.70 13.71
C LYS A 197 -11.09 -4.87 13.48
N VAL A 198 -11.87 -3.81 13.72
CA VAL A 198 -13.32 -3.85 13.55
C VAL A 198 -13.69 -3.96 12.07
N GLU A 199 -13.10 -3.11 11.22
CA GLU A 199 -13.38 -3.09 9.79
C GLU A 199 -12.95 -4.38 9.07
N LEU A 200 -11.78 -4.94 9.41
CA LEU A 200 -11.33 -6.19 8.81
C LEU A 200 -12.27 -7.35 9.14
N TRP A 201 -12.69 -7.45 10.41
CA TRP A 201 -13.63 -8.49 10.83
C TRP A 201 -15.01 -8.33 10.19
N ASP A 202 -15.51 -7.10 10.06
CA ASP A 202 -16.76 -6.82 9.35
C ASP A 202 -16.65 -7.14 7.84
N SER A 203 -15.52 -6.84 7.19
CA SER A 203 -15.25 -7.27 5.80
C SER A 203 -15.28 -8.80 5.66
N VAL A 204 -14.72 -9.57 6.59
CA VAL A 204 -14.81 -11.05 6.60
C VAL A 204 -16.27 -11.50 6.77
N CYS A 205 -17.01 -10.90 7.71
CA CYS A 205 -18.42 -11.22 7.94
C CYS A 205 -19.31 -10.87 6.74
N LYS A 206 -19.02 -9.78 6.02
CA LYS A 206 -19.66 -9.38 4.76
C LYS A 206 -19.33 -10.36 3.64
N GLY A 207 -18.07 -10.76 3.52
CA GLY A 207 -17.60 -11.78 2.57
C GLY A 207 -18.41 -13.06 2.65
N VAL A 208 -18.49 -13.65 3.86
CA VAL A 208 -19.25 -14.89 4.12
C VAL A 208 -20.73 -14.76 3.73
N LYS A 209 -21.31 -13.56 3.87
CA LYS A 209 -22.73 -13.31 3.54
C LYS A 209 -22.99 -12.99 2.06
N ARG A 210 -22.03 -12.43 1.31
CA ARG A 210 -22.27 -11.84 -0.02
C ARG A 210 -21.41 -12.37 -1.17
N LYS A 211 -20.28 -13.03 -0.89
CA LYS A 211 -19.45 -13.84 -1.80
C LYS A 211 -18.58 -13.21 -2.92
N PRO A 212 -18.54 -11.89 -3.18
CA PRO A 212 -17.30 -11.34 -3.77
C PRO A 212 -16.72 -10.07 -3.12
N ASP A 213 -17.47 -9.35 -2.28
CA ASP A 213 -17.07 -8.00 -1.79
C ASP A 213 -16.20 -8.00 -0.51
N ALA A 214 -15.42 -9.06 -0.26
CA ALA A 214 -14.50 -9.15 0.88
C ALA A 214 -13.22 -8.35 0.65
N ARG A 215 -13.35 -7.05 0.32
CA ARG A 215 -12.21 -6.15 0.14
C ARG A 215 -11.49 -5.92 1.46
N THR A 216 -10.17 -5.90 1.38
CA THR A 216 -9.30 -5.36 2.41
C THR A 216 -9.73 -3.92 2.71
N PRO A 217 -10.07 -3.55 3.95
CA PRO A 217 -10.43 -2.19 4.28
C PRO A 217 -9.20 -1.28 4.15
N GLU A 218 -9.43 -0.03 3.75
CA GLU A 218 -8.38 0.99 3.58
C GLU A 218 -7.57 1.18 4.87
N SER A 219 -8.24 1.16 6.02
CA SER A 219 -7.63 1.20 7.35
C SER A 219 -6.59 0.10 7.60
N PHE A 220 -6.74 -1.09 6.99
CA PHE A 220 -5.74 -2.15 7.06
C PHE A 220 -4.57 -1.90 6.10
N ALA A 221 -4.85 -1.43 4.88
CA ALA A 221 -3.80 -1.16 3.88
C ALA A 221 -2.77 -0.14 4.39
N LEU A 222 -3.23 0.85 5.16
CA LEU A 222 -2.43 1.94 5.75
C LEU A 222 -1.56 1.55 6.97
N LEU A 223 -1.55 0.29 7.41
CA LEU A 223 -0.79 -0.15 8.59
C LEU A 223 0.62 -0.69 8.26
N SER A 224 1.53 -0.65 9.25
CA SER A 224 2.83 -1.36 9.21
C SER A 224 2.64 -2.87 9.11
N SER A 225 3.66 -3.60 8.62
CA SER A 225 3.60 -5.06 8.50
C SER A 225 3.38 -5.80 9.82
N GLN A 226 3.90 -5.28 10.94
CA GLN A 226 3.69 -5.81 12.29
C GLN A 226 2.27 -5.52 12.83
N ARG A 227 1.74 -4.33 12.59
CA ARG A 227 0.36 -3.98 12.96
C ARG A 227 -0.65 -4.74 12.09
N LYS A 228 -0.39 -4.92 10.79
CA LYS A 228 -1.15 -5.83 9.92
C LYS A 228 -1.19 -7.24 10.50
N GLN A 229 -0.06 -7.76 11.00
CA GLN A 229 -0.02 -9.04 11.70
C GLN A 229 -0.88 -9.05 12.98
N THR A 230 -0.85 -7.98 13.78
CA THR A 230 -1.73 -7.86 14.97
C THR A 230 -3.22 -7.85 14.61
N VAL A 231 -3.59 -7.14 13.53
CA VAL A 231 -4.97 -7.06 13.05
C VAL A 231 -5.44 -8.38 12.43
N VAL A 232 -4.61 -9.05 11.63
CA VAL A 232 -4.90 -10.41 11.11
C VAL A 232 -5.00 -11.42 12.24
N GLN A 233 -4.09 -11.39 13.24
CA GLN A 233 -4.17 -12.28 14.40
C GLN A 233 -5.49 -12.09 15.16
N TYR A 234 -5.94 -10.85 15.37
CA TYR A 234 -7.25 -10.57 15.95
C TYR A 234 -8.39 -11.18 15.12
N ALA A 235 -8.40 -10.98 13.80
CA ALA A 235 -9.44 -11.54 12.92
C ALA A 235 -9.43 -13.09 12.92
N VAL A 236 -8.24 -13.70 12.90
CA VAL A 236 -8.06 -15.16 13.04
C VAL A 236 -8.60 -15.65 14.39
N HIS A 237 -8.31 -14.96 15.49
CA HIS A 237 -8.88 -15.29 16.80
C HIS A 237 -10.41 -15.15 16.82
N GLN A 238 -11.00 -14.16 16.13
CA GLN A 238 -12.45 -14.07 15.96
C GLN A 238 -13.03 -15.23 15.14
N THR A 239 -12.29 -15.77 14.15
CA THR A 239 -12.71 -17.03 13.50
C THR A 239 -12.74 -18.22 14.45
N LEU A 240 -12.05 -18.21 15.59
CA LEU A 240 -12.14 -19.25 16.63
C LEU A 240 -13.47 -19.20 17.39
N SER A 241 -14.07 -18.01 17.50
CA SER A 241 -15.31 -17.75 18.23
C SER A 241 -16.57 -18.08 17.44
N VAL A 242 -16.51 -18.15 16.09
CA VAL A 242 -17.67 -18.53 15.26
C VAL A 242 -17.95 -20.04 15.25
N ASP A 243 -19.21 -20.42 14.99
CA ASP A 243 -19.61 -21.84 14.92
C ASP A 243 -18.83 -22.60 13.84
N TRP A 244 -18.57 -23.88 14.11
CA TRP A 244 -17.74 -24.73 13.26
C TRP A 244 -18.24 -24.84 11.81
N ARG A 245 -19.56 -24.79 11.58
CA ARG A 245 -20.14 -24.83 10.22
C ARG A 245 -19.78 -23.59 9.38
N ASN A 246 -19.46 -22.49 10.07
CA ASN A 246 -19.11 -21.22 9.46
C ASN A 246 -17.62 -20.92 9.52
N PHE A 247 -16.85 -21.63 10.37
CA PHE A 247 -15.41 -21.41 10.52
C PHE A 247 -14.66 -21.46 9.20
N GLU A 248 -14.80 -22.55 8.45
CA GLU A 248 -14.08 -22.76 7.19
C GLU A 248 -14.36 -21.61 6.22
N ASN A 249 -15.61 -21.14 6.13
CA ASN A 249 -15.97 -19.98 5.32
C ASN A 249 -15.28 -18.68 5.80
N HIS A 250 -15.26 -18.38 7.11
CA HIS A 250 -14.62 -17.15 7.63
C HIS A 250 -13.09 -17.20 7.49
N PHE A 251 -12.48 -18.37 7.73
CA PHE A 251 -11.04 -18.54 7.62
C PHE A 251 -10.57 -18.56 6.18
N LEU A 252 -11.36 -19.14 5.26
CA LEU A 252 -11.08 -19.11 3.83
C LEU A 252 -10.93 -17.67 3.32
N TYR A 253 -11.80 -16.74 3.72
CA TYR A 253 -11.67 -15.32 3.36
C TYR A 253 -10.37 -14.67 3.83
N LEU A 254 -9.87 -15.03 5.01
CA LEU A 254 -8.57 -14.55 5.48
C LEU A 254 -7.42 -15.15 4.65
N THR A 255 -7.52 -16.44 4.28
CA THR A 255 -6.48 -17.14 3.52
C THR A 255 -6.48 -16.86 2.02
N GLU A 256 -7.61 -16.49 1.42
CA GLU A 256 -7.72 -16.17 -0.01
C GLU A 256 -7.35 -14.71 -0.30
N ASN A 257 -7.48 -13.81 0.67
CA ASN A 257 -7.12 -12.41 0.51
C ASN A 257 -5.59 -12.23 0.44
N GLU A 258 -5.09 -11.79 -0.71
CA GLU A 258 -3.66 -11.62 -0.99
C GLU A 258 -2.96 -10.64 -0.02
N ASP A 259 -3.65 -9.59 0.44
CA ASP A 259 -3.08 -8.60 1.38
C ASP A 259 -2.90 -9.19 2.79
N MET A 260 -3.65 -10.23 3.14
CA MET A 260 -3.60 -10.88 4.46
C MET A 260 -2.64 -12.07 4.51
N LYS A 261 -2.42 -12.76 3.38
CA LYS A 261 -1.54 -13.96 3.31
C LYS A 261 -0.15 -13.79 3.95
N PRO A 262 0.60 -12.69 3.74
CA PRO A 262 1.91 -12.50 4.36
C PRO A 262 1.85 -12.49 5.89
N HIS A 263 0.74 -12.02 6.45
CA HIS A 263 0.55 -11.75 7.87
C HIS A 263 -0.15 -12.89 8.62
N LEU A 264 -0.62 -13.93 7.94
CA LEU A 264 -1.24 -15.11 8.56
C LEU A 264 -0.23 -16.02 9.29
N LYS A 265 1.06 -15.95 8.96
CA LYS A 265 2.08 -16.83 9.54
C LYS A 265 2.19 -16.60 11.06
N GLY A 266 2.03 -17.68 11.84
CA GLY A 266 2.11 -17.65 13.31
C GLY A 266 0.84 -17.18 14.03
N THR A 267 -0.23 -16.82 13.32
CA THR A 267 -1.50 -16.33 13.91
C THR A 267 -2.37 -17.42 14.54
N LEU A 268 -2.08 -18.69 14.27
CA LEU A 268 -2.74 -19.88 14.81
C LEU A 268 -1.71 -20.75 15.51
N THR A 269 -1.89 -20.98 16.82
CA THR A 269 -1.03 -21.91 17.55
C THR A 269 -1.53 -23.35 17.42
N GLN A 270 -0.65 -24.31 17.67
CA GLN A 270 -1.05 -25.72 17.72
C GLN A 270 -2.08 -25.99 18.83
N ASP A 271 -2.09 -25.18 19.90
CA ASP A 271 -3.00 -25.34 21.02
C ASP A 271 -4.38 -24.74 20.75
N ASP A 272 -4.49 -23.68 19.94
CA ASP A 272 -5.78 -23.18 19.42
C ASP A 272 -6.48 -24.26 18.59
N LEU A 273 -5.72 -24.90 17.69
CA LEU A 273 -6.20 -26.02 16.89
C LEU A 273 -6.64 -27.19 17.79
N LYS A 274 -5.81 -27.63 18.74
CA LYS A 274 -6.18 -28.70 19.71
C LYS A 274 -7.43 -28.36 20.52
N ARG A 275 -7.52 -27.12 21.03
CA ARG A 275 -8.67 -26.63 21.81
C ARG A 275 -9.94 -26.70 20.96
N ARG A 276 -9.85 -26.32 19.68
CA ARG A 276 -10.98 -26.37 18.75
C ARG A 276 -11.38 -27.80 18.35
N TYR A 277 -10.42 -28.69 18.08
CA TYR A 277 -10.69 -30.11 17.82
C TYR A 277 -11.38 -30.80 19.01
N ARG A 278 -11.04 -30.43 20.25
CA ARG A 278 -11.75 -30.92 21.45
C ARG A 278 -13.19 -30.43 21.49
N LEU A 279 -13.44 -29.16 21.19
CA LEU A 279 -14.80 -28.56 21.17
C LEU A 279 -15.69 -29.17 20.06
N SER A 280 -15.13 -29.42 18.86
CA SER A 280 -15.87 -30.06 17.77
C SER A 280 -16.12 -31.55 18.03
N ALA A 281 -15.17 -32.27 18.61
CA ALA A 281 -15.34 -33.67 19.00
C ALA A 281 -16.36 -33.87 20.12
N ALA A 282 -16.44 -32.94 21.09
CA ALA A 282 -17.46 -32.97 22.15
C ALA A 282 -18.88 -32.75 21.60
N ARG A 283 -19.06 -31.81 20.66
CA ARG A 283 -20.36 -31.52 20.02
C ARG A 283 -20.82 -32.57 18.99
N ARG A 284 -19.99 -33.55 18.61
CA ARG A 284 -20.38 -34.70 17.76
C ARG A 284 -20.82 -35.94 18.56
N ARG A 285 -20.82 -35.86 19.91
CA ARG A 285 -21.23 -36.95 20.82
C ARG A 285 -22.59 -36.67 21.51
N HIS A 286 -23.24 -35.58 21.11
CA HIS A 286 -24.59 -35.17 21.49
C HIS A 286 -25.37 -34.88 20.20
#